data_AF-A0A2V8SVP2-F1
#
_entry.id   AF-A0A2V8SVP2-F1
#
_cell.length_a   1.000
_cell.length_b   1.000
_cell.length_c   1.000
_cell.angle_alpha   90.00
_cell.angle_beta   90.00
_cell.angle_gamma   90.00
#
_symmetry.space_group_name_H-M   'P 1'
#
loop_
_entity.id
_entity.type
_entity.pdbx_description
1 polymer ?
#
loop_
_entity_poly.entity_id
_entity_poly.type
_entity_poly.pdbx_seq_one_letter_code
_entity_poly.pdbx_strand_id
1 'polypeptide(L)'
;DGGNNSDDMAGTNNTYTQAAGFIGSGATGGTPSGVMPTPSESIEEFKVATNNQSADFNGSAGGQISLVTKRGTNQWHGSAYEHFFGSNFGANTWQNNHTPVRDTTGKILSPFTPLPHTHQNRYGFSAGGPIAPEFLGGKTYLFANYEARRFPQAAPFEHLVPTELMRAGVIQVQDSTGVYRAYNLNPVPVTVNGVTYQPARCGTAGIVPCDPRGIGLNPLVSQLWSKFMPLPNDPSYSSGDQHNTQGYLSSVLLPQKTDSFVARIDHDFGDKWHLMASYRYYRLDQLANTQIDIGGALGGSLGQPRSTAPRQQKPSYYVVGLVTNISPSMTNDFHYNYLRNFWEWSTAQAPPQFPGLGGALEIGGESANALIPYNVNTQNVRQRYWDGQDHTIRDDVNLIHGNHMFQFGGSYELNFDIHQRNDNGQGVMAANVYQITTGPGLAFAANNFPIPCTTQVTTNCLPSSQNTTWQTLYTEVLGIVSQPQSLYTRKLPDLSLQTLGTPAFDKSVIPSYNAYFGDTWRMKPNVTLSYGMGYMVEMPPYEIEGKQVMLVDSAGSPVVTEDYLAQRKKAALAGQVYNPTLGFATIRNVGGGRKYLTTPSMEASARVLQWRGIRSSTVESWARYSARAAR
;
A
#
# COMPACT_ATOMS: atom_id res chain seq x y z
N ASP A 1 23.98 15.17 1.62
CA ASP A 1 24.87 14.29 2.42
C ASP A 1 25.64 13.26 1.61
N GLY A 2 25.31 13.00 0.33
CA GLY A 2 26.12 12.12 -0.54
C GLY A 2 25.52 10.73 -0.79
N GLY A 3 24.59 10.27 0.04
CA GLY A 3 23.90 8.99 -0.21
C GLY A 3 22.61 9.09 -1.03
N ASN A 4 22.08 7.93 -1.43
CA ASN A 4 20.84 7.74 -2.18
C ASN A 4 19.62 7.55 -1.25
N ASN A 5 18.58 8.39 -1.42
CA ASN A 5 17.29 8.29 -0.72
C ASN A 5 16.13 8.07 -1.70
N SER A 6 16.42 7.49 -2.86
CA SER A 6 15.42 7.10 -3.84
C SER A 6 14.65 5.89 -3.34
N ASP A 7 13.42 5.75 -3.81
CA ASP A 7 12.56 4.61 -3.47
C ASP A 7 12.65 3.58 -4.60
N ASP A 8 13.18 2.41 -4.27
CA ASP A 8 13.34 1.23 -5.13
C ASP A 8 11.99 0.65 -5.60
N MET A 9 10.92 0.92 -4.85
CA MET A 9 9.56 0.53 -5.18
C MET A 9 8.80 1.58 -6.01
N ALA A 10 9.39 2.76 -6.22
CA ALA A 10 8.72 3.89 -6.86
C ALA A 10 8.66 3.78 -8.39
N GLY A 11 7.81 2.87 -8.85
CA GLY A 11 6.78 3.25 -9.81
C GLY A 11 5.74 4.19 -9.17
N THR A 12 4.48 4.17 -9.59
CA THR A 12 3.42 4.88 -8.85
C THR A 12 3.27 4.26 -7.45
N ASN A 13 3.91 4.84 -6.43
CA ASN A 13 3.88 4.47 -4.99
C ASN A 13 2.45 4.48 -4.38
N ASN A 14 1.50 4.79 -5.22
CA ASN A 14 0.10 4.95 -4.99
C ASN A 14 -0.59 3.61 -4.70
N THR A 15 0.06 2.49 -5.01
CA THR A 15 -0.52 1.18 -4.71
C THR A 15 -0.26 0.73 -3.27
N TYR A 16 0.81 1.22 -2.62
CA TYR A 16 1.31 0.62 -1.36
C TYR A 16 1.48 1.57 -0.16
N THR A 17 1.88 2.83 -0.37
CA THR A 17 2.05 3.79 0.73
C THR A 17 1.31 5.10 0.44
N GLN A 18 0.63 5.66 1.44
CA GLN A 18 -0.01 6.96 1.28
C GLN A 18 1.04 8.05 1.40
N ALA A 19 1.35 8.73 0.29
CA ALA A 19 2.06 10.00 0.36
C ALA A 19 1.15 11.05 1.04
N ALA A 20 1.66 11.69 2.10
CA ALA A 20 1.14 12.96 2.63
C ALA A 20 -0.34 13.00 3.12
N GLY A 21 -0.82 11.97 3.82
CA GLY A 21 -1.99 12.13 4.71
C GLY A 21 -3.36 12.20 4.05
N PHE A 22 -3.54 11.65 2.85
CA PHE A 22 -4.86 11.50 2.21
C PHE A 22 -5.51 10.15 2.54
N ILE A 23 -6.74 10.19 3.07
CA ILE A 23 -7.50 9.05 3.59
C ILE A 23 -8.30 8.38 2.45
N GLY A 24 -8.25 7.05 2.34
CA GLY A 24 -9.21 6.29 1.51
C GLY A 24 -8.71 4.95 0.98
N SER A 25 -9.64 4.02 0.71
CA SER A 25 -9.45 2.66 0.17
C SER A 25 -9.11 2.60 -1.33
N GLY A 26 -8.61 3.69 -1.91
CA GLY A 26 -8.27 3.82 -3.33
C GLY A 26 -7.06 4.70 -3.55
N ALA A 27 -5.97 4.47 -2.82
CA ALA A 27 -4.79 5.34 -2.77
C ALA A 27 -3.98 5.46 -4.08
N THR A 28 -4.55 5.13 -5.25
CA THR A 28 -3.95 5.38 -6.56
C THR A 28 -3.86 6.90 -6.87
N GLY A 29 -2.91 7.66 -6.30
CA GLY A 29 -2.62 9.05 -6.71
C GLY A 29 -1.48 9.85 -6.05
N GLY A 30 -0.66 9.30 -5.14
CA GLY A 30 0.51 9.99 -4.57
C GLY A 30 1.60 10.44 -5.56
N THR A 31 2.34 11.48 -5.17
CA THR A 31 3.54 11.97 -5.88
C THR A 31 4.75 11.13 -5.46
N PRO A 32 5.67 10.76 -6.38
CA PRO A 32 6.93 10.13 -6.00
C PRO A 32 7.63 10.91 -4.88
N SER A 33 8.04 10.21 -3.83
CA SER A 33 8.76 10.77 -2.68
C SER A 33 9.95 9.89 -2.32
N GLY A 34 11.00 10.47 -1.75
CA GLY A 34 12.09 9.68 -1.16
C GLY A 34 11.60 8.86 0.03
N VAL A 35 12.30 7.77 0.33
CA VAL A 35 11.95 6.82 1.41
C VAL A 35 12.00 7.48 2.79
N MET A 36 13.03 8.31 3.03
CA MET A 36 13.23 9.02 4.29
C MET A 36 12.71 10.46 4.22
N PRO A 37 11.62 10.81 4.94
CA PRO A 37 11.22 12.19 5.14
C PRO A 37 12.29 12.97 5.88
N THR A 38 12.47 14.24 5.51
CA THR A 38 13.47 15.11 6.14
C THR A 38 12.81 16.35 6.72
N PRO A 39 12.86 16.57 8.05
CA PRO A 39 12.36 17.80 8.67
C PRO A 39 13.06 19.03 8.09
N SER A 40 12.30 20.08 7.80
CA SER A 40 12.84 21.30 7.18
C SER A 40 13.93 21.95 8.05
N GLU A 41 13.78 21.91 9.37
CA GLU A 41 14.77 22.45 10.32
C GLU A 41 16.10 21.69 10.35
N SER A 42 16.17 20.49 9.76
CA SER A 42 17.43 19.74 9.63
C SER A 42 18.22 20.08 8.35
N ILE A 43 17.61 20.81 7.41
CA ILE A 43 18.19 21.09 6.09
C ILE A 43 18.96 22.41 6.13
N GLU A 44 20.19 22.39 5.66
CA GLU A 44 21.02 23.57 5.42
C GLU A 44 20.83 24.10 4.01
N GLU A 45 20.82 23.19 3.03
CA GLU A 45 20.74 23.55 1.61
C GLU A 45 19.83 22.58 0.85
N PHE A 46 19.04 23.15 -0.06
CA PHE A 46 18.15 22.44 -0.98
C PHE A 46 18.53 22.84 -2.41
N LYS A 47 19.04 21.89 -3.21
CA LYS A 47 19.41 22.09 -4.61
C LYS A 47 18.50 21.30 -5.54
N VAL A 48 18.08 21.93 -6.64
CA VAL A 48 17.35 21.27 -7.72
C VAL A 48 18.10 21.49 -9.03
N ALA A 49 18.49 20.41 -9.69
CA ALA A 49 19.13 20.42 -11.00
C ALA A 49 18.21 19.76 -12.02
N THR A 50 17.78 20.52 -13.03
CA THR A 50 16.83 20.05 -14.07
C THR A 50 17.44 19.93 -15.46
N ASN A 51 18.62 20.50 -15.70
CA ASN A 51 19.36 20.48 -16.97
C ASN A 51 20.88 20.57 -16.70
N ASN A 52 21.71 20.30 -17.72
CA ASN A 52 23.19 20.34 -17.66
C ASN A 52 23.83 19.44 -16.57
N GLN A 53 23.28 18.24 -16.40
CA GLN A 53 23.86 17.23 -15.53
C GLN A 53 25.17 16.68 -16.11
N SER A 54 26.23 16.65 -15.31
CA SER A 54 27.56 16.12 -15.65
C SER A 54 27.58 14.59 -15.67
N ALA A 55 28.70 13.98 -16.09
CA ALA A 55 28.80 12.53 -16.31
C ALA A 55 28.73 11.68 -15.02
N ASP A 56 28.95 12.30 -13.85
CA ASP A 56 28.75 11.75 -12.51
C ASP A 56 27.27 11.57 -12.14
N PHE A 57 26.37 12.00 -13.04
CA PHE A 57 24.93 11.92 -12.89
C PHE A 57 24.31 10.90 -13.85
N ASN A 58 23.95 9.74 -13.30
CA ASN A 58 23.23 8.67 -13.99
C ASN A 58 22.03 8.23 -13.11
N GLY A 59 20.91 7.81 -13.72
CA GLY A 59 19.74 7.27 -12.99
C GLY A 59 18.52 8.20 -12.83
N SER A 60 18.47 9.39 -13.42
CA SER A 60 17.24 10.22 -13.47
C SER A 60 17.01 10.77 -14.88
N ALA A 61 15.81 10.58 -15.40
CA ALA A 61 15.37 11.09 -16.71
C ALA A 61 14.84 12.55 -16.64
N GLY A 62 14.74 13.13 -15.44
CA GLY A 62 14.14 14.45 -15.20
C GLY A 62 15.05 15.35 -14.37
N GLY A 63 14.69 15.57 -13.10
CA GLY A 63 15.45 16.42 -12.18
C GLY A 63 16.15 15.63 -11.07
N GLN A 64 17.17 16.24 -10.48
CA GLN A 64 17.81 15.79 -9.24
C GLN A 64 17.48 16.77 -8.12
N ILE A 65 17.15 16.23 -6.95
CA ILE A 65 16.99 17.00 -5.72
C ILE A 65 18.11 16.55 -4.77
N SER A 66 18.91 17.50 -4.31
CA SER A 66 19.97 17.25 -3.33
C SER A 66 19.68 18.03 -2.05
N LEU A 67 19.79 17.34 -0.92
CA LEU A 67 19.58 17.85 0.43
C LEU A 67 20.88 17.76 1.22
N VAL A 68 21.25 18.85 1.88
CA VAL A 68 22.39 18.91 2.78
C VAL A 68 21.89 19.10 4.20
N THR A 69 22.30 18.23 5.13
CA THR A 69 21.99 18.38 6.56
C THR A 69 22.86 19.46 7.18
N LYS A 70 22.27 20.28 8.07
CA LYS A 70 23.01 21.23 8.89
C LYS A 70 24.18 20.57 9.62
N ARG A 71 25.34 21.22 9.57
CA ARG A 71 26.54 20.85 10.33
C ARG A 71 26.61 21.65 11.65
N GLY A 72 27.24 21.07 12.68
CA GLY A 72 27.56 21.80 13.91
C GLY A 72 28.66 22.84 13.69
N THR A 73 28.61 23.96 14.40
CA THR A 73 29.59 25.06 14.24
C THR A 73 30.51 25.19 15.44
N ASN A 74 31.40 26.19 15.44
CA ASN A 74 32.29 26.49 16.58
C ASN A 74 31.54 27.01 17.82
N GLN A 75 30.24 27.31 17.72
CA GLN A 75 29.41 27.78 18.81
C GLN A 75 28.19 26.88 18.92
N TRP A 76 27.64 26.74 20.12
CA TRP A 76 26.36 26.07 20.30
C TRP A 76 25.23 27.00 19.85
N HIS A 77 24.41 26.51 18.94
CA HIS A 77 23.17 27.15 18.51
C HIS A 77 22.06 26.11 18.44
N GLY A 78 20.82 26.55 18.61
CA GLY A 78 19.67 25.68 18.53
C GLY A 78 18.38 26.45 18.35
N SER A 79 17.32 25.73 18.01
CA SER A 79 15.98 26.25 17.87
C SER A 79 15.00 25.28 18.51
N ALA A 80 13.89 25.80 19.03
CA ALA A 80 12.72 25.03 19.40
C ALA A 80 11.52 25.67 18.70
N TYR A 81 10.60 24.86 18.22
CA TYR A 81 9.47 25.33 17.42
C TYR A 81 8.23 24.47 17.66
N GLU A 82 7.06 25.09 17.47
CA GLU A 82 5.78 24.41 17.44
C GLU A 82 4.89 25.04 16.37
N HIS A 83 4.30 24.18 15.54
CA HIS A 83 3.30 24.51 14.56
C HIS A 83 1.97 23.89 15.00
N PHE A 84 1.03 24.75 15.37
CA PHE A 84 -0.34 24.36 15.64
C PHE A 84 -1.20 24.59 14.39
N PHE A 85 -1.91 23.55 13.96
CA PHE A 85 -2.96 23.65 12.95
C PHE A 85 -4.26 23.16 13.55
N GLY A 86 -5.37 23.88 13.37
CA GLY A 86 -6.67 23.40 13.81
C GLY A 86 -7.83 24.26 13.36
N SER A 87 -9.03 23.69 13.45
CA SER A 87 -10.30 24.35 13.07
C SER A 87 -10.57 25.63 13.85
N ASN A 88 -9.94 25.82 15.02
CA ASN A 88 -10.07 27.04 15.82
C ASN A 88 -9.51 28.29 15.10
N PHE A 89 -8.54 28.10 14.18
CA PHE A 89 -7.94 29.17 13.39
C PHE A 89 -8.15 28.96 11.88
N GLY A 90 -8.87 27.90 11.48
CA GLY A 90 -9.10 27.52 10.10
C GLY A 90 -10.48 27.98 9.61
N ALA A 91 -10.56 28.40 8.35
CA ALA A 91 -11.82 28.68 7.69
C ALA A 91 -12.47 27.38 7.18
N ASN A 92 -13.80 27.39 7.04
CA ASN A 92 -14.54 26.30 6.40
C ASN A 92 -14.27 26.27 4.89
N THR A 93 -14.49 25.13 4.25
CA THR A 93 -14.31 25.01 2.79
C THR A 93 -15.37 25.82 2.05
N TRP A 94 -15.06 26.27 0.84
CA TRP A 94 -16.03 26.99 -0.02
C TRP A 94 -17.29 26.15 -0.23
N GLN A 95 -17.13 24.84 -0.44
CA GLN A 95 -18.22 23.88 -0.63
C GLN A 95 -19.13 23.82 0.59
N ASN A 96 -18.57 23.66 1.80
CA ASN A 96 -19.35 23.66 3.03
C ASN A 96 -20.05 25.00 3.29
N ASN A 97 -19.47 26.11 2.81
CA ASN A 97 -20.08 27.44 2.84
C ASN A 97 -21.13 27.66 1.73
N HIS A 98 -21.19 26.82 0.69
CA HIS A 98 -22.13 26.91 -0.43
C HIS A 98 -23.19 25.80 -0.43
N THR A 99 -23.32 25.04 0.66
CA THR A 99 -24.44 24.11 0.85
C THR A 99 -25.82 24.72 1.14
N PRO A 100 -26.00 25.99 1.59
CA PRO A 100 -27.36 26.47 1.84
C PRO A 100 -28.13 26.65 0.53
N VAL A 101 -29.18 25.84 0.36
CA VAL A 101 -30.19 26.08 -0.67
C VAL A 101 -31.09 27.21 -0.18
N ARG A 102 -31.32 28.23 -1.01
CA ARG A 102 -32.29 29.30 -0.75
C ARG A 102 -33.47 29.14 -1.69
N ASP A 103 -34.68 29.43 -1.22
CA ASP A 103 -35.83 29.55 -2.11
C ASP A 103 -35.75 30.84 -2.96
N THR A 104 -36.71 31.01 -3.87
CA THR A 104 -36.84 32.21 -4.72
C THR A 104 -37.09 33.50 -3.94
N THR A 105 -37.37 33.42 -2.64
CA THR A 105 -37.54 34.56 -1.73
C THR A 105 -36.30 34.85 -0.88
N GLY A 106 -35.23 34.06 -1.05
CA GLY A 106 -33.96 34.19 -0.33
C GLY A 106 -33.90 33.47 1.03
N LYS A 107 -34.95 32.74 1.42
CA LYS A 107 -35.02 32.00 2.69
C LYS A 107 -34.13 30.76 2.64
N ILE A 108 -33.29 30.57 3.65
CA ILE A 108 -32.43 29.39 3.80
C ILE A 108 -33.32 28.16 4.06
N LEU A 109 -33.28 27.19 3.15
CA LEU A 109 -33.99 25.91 3.24
C LEU A 109 -33.16 24.80 3.89
N SER A 110 -31.83 24.91 3.87
CA SER A 110 -30.91 23.98 4.52
C SER A 110 -29.73 24.73 5.15
N PRO A 111 -29.28 24.39 6.38
CA PRO A 111 -28.18 25.07 7.04
C PRO A 111 -26.83 24.82 6.35
N PHE A 112 -25.84 25.67 6.66
CA PHE A 112 -24.45 25.45 6.24
C PHE A 112 -23.90 24.16 6.84
N THR A 113 -23.01 23.49 6.10
CA THR A 113 -22.29 22.32 6.63
C THR A 113 -21.22 22.82 7.61
N PRO A 114 -21.21 22.37 8.88
CA PRO A 114 -20.28 22.90 9.89
C PRO A 114 -18.83 22.54 9.57
N LEU A 115 -17.88 23.40 10.01
CA LEU A 115 -16.45 23.11 9.94
C LEU A 115 -16.13 21.92 10.87
N PRO A 116 -15.51 20.83 10.36
CA PRO A 116 -15.12 19.71 11.20
C PRO A 116 -14.08 20.13 12.24
N HIS A 117 -14.30 19.78 13.51
CA HIS A 117 -13.32 20.01 14.57
C HIS A 117 -12.09 19.14 14.35
N THR A 118 -10.93 19.78 14.15
CA THR A 118 -9.66 19.08 13.90
C THR A 118 -8.51 19.87 14.49
N HIS A 119 -7.48 19.18 14.96
CA HIS A 119 -6.24 19.81 15.42
C HIS A 119 -5.03 18.90 15.17
N GLN A 120 -3.89 19.51 14.92
CA GLN A 120 -2.62 18.87 14.66
C GLN A 120 -1.51 19.70 15.27
N ASN A 121 -0.65 19.03 16.04
CA ASN A 121 0.55 19.64 16.62
C ASN A 121 1.77 19.07 15.92
N ARG A 122 2.68 19.94 15.46
CA ARG A 122 4.00 19.56 14.97
C ARG A 122 5.05 20.39 15.67
N TYR A 123 5.84 19.77 16.52
CA TYR A 123 6.82 20.44 17.35
C TYR A 123 8.17 19.76 17.21
N GLY A 124 9.23 20.49 17.49
CA GLY A 124 10.58 19.97 17.40
C GLY A 124 11.62 20.91 17.98
N PHE A 125 12.84 20.42 17.98
CA PHE A 125 14.00 21.20 18.34
C PHE A 125 15.21 20.79 17.49
N SER A 126 16.17 21.70 17.37
CA SER A 126 17.47 21.42 16.77
C SER A 126 18.56 22.02 17.63
N ALA A 127 19.73 21.37 17.65
CA ALA A 127 20.92 21.89 18.30
C ALA A 127 22.17 21.43 17.57
N GLY A 128 23.18 22.29 17.49
CA GLY A 128 24.48 21.93 16.94
C GLY A 128 25.60 22.79 17.52
N GLY A 129 26.81 22.25 17.53
CA GLY A 129 27.98 22.87 18.13
C GLY A 129 29.19 21.92 18.16
N PRO A 130 30.30 22.32 18.81
CA PRO A 130 31.52 21.53 18.86
C PRO A 130 31.49 20.46 19.98
N ILE A 131 32.01 19.26 19.70
CA ILE A 131 32.28 18.20 20.70
C ILE A 131 33.77 18.25 21.06
N ALA A 132 34.10 18.94 22.16
CA ALA A 132 35.45 19.19 22.66
C ALA A 132 36.39 19.92 21.65
N PRO A 133 37.38 20.71 22.12
CA PRO A 133 38.18 21.53 21.20
C PRO A 133 39.05 20.71 20.24
N GLU A 134 39.60 19.59 20.72
CA GLU A 134 40.48 18.70 19.94
C GLU A 134 40.34 17.27 20.49
N PHE A 135 40.02 16.33 19.60
CA PHE A 135 39.97 14.90 19.87
C PHE A 135 40.45 14.17 18.61
N LEU A 136 41.19 13.07 18.71
CA LEU A 136 41.71 12.33 17.55
C LEU A 136 42.45 13.16 16.47
N GLY A 137 43.08 14.28 16.85
CA GLY A 137 43.89 15.10 15.93
C GLY A 137 43.16 16.27 15.26
N GLY A 138 41.90 16.53 15.59
CA GLY A 138 41.25 17.78 15.18
C GLY A 138 39.86 17.99 15.76
N LYS A 139 39.02 18.76 15.05
CA LYS A 139 37.75 19.29 15.57
C LYS A 139 36.59 18.39 15.24
N THR A 140 35.70 18.20 16.23
CA THR A 140 34.47 17.43 16.07
C THR A 140 33.27 18.34 16.24
N TYR A 141 32.26 18.18 15.40
CA TYR A 141 31.01 18.94 15.46
C TYR A 141 29.83 17.98 15.46
N LEU A 142 28.78 18.34 16.20
CA LEU A 142 27.52 17.63 16.27
C LEU A 142 26.38 18.51 15.80
N PHE A 143 25.43 17.90 15.13
CA PHE A 143 24.10 18.45 14.90
C PHE A 143 23.05 17.38 15.19
N ALA A 144 21.96 17.77 15.84
CA ALA A 144 20.79 16.92 16.07
C ALA A 144 19.49 17.70 15.87
N ASN A 145 18.48 17.04 15.33
CA ASN A 145 17.12 17.53 15.21
C ASN A 145 16.12 16.42 15.53
N TYR A 146 15.08 16.79 16.26
CA TYR A 146 13.92 15.94 16.50
C TYR A 146 12.65 16.71 16.13
N GLU A 147 11.75 16.06 15.41
CA GLU A 147 10.43 16.59 15.06
C GLU A 147 9.37 15.51 15.32
N ALA A 148 8.28 15.91 15.96
CA ALA A 148 7.13 15.05 16.19
C ALA A 148 5.87 15.68 15.61
N ARG A 149 5.02 14.86 15.00
CA ARG A 149 3.65 15.24 14.62
C ARG A 149 2.65 14.40 15.40
N ARG A 150 1.61 15.03 15.93
CA ARG A 150 0.48 14.37 16.59
C ARG A 150 -0.79 14.86 15.93
N PHE A 151 -1.55 13.93 15.36
CA PHE A 151 -2.80 14.22 14.67
C PHE A 151 -3.87 13.20 15.10
N PRO A 152 -4.68 13.50 16.13
CA PRO A 152 -5.74 12.62 16.63
C PRO A 152 -6.99 12.73 15.74
N GLN A 153 -6.84 12.31 14.49
CA GLN A 153 -7.89 12.37 13.49
C GLN A 153 -9.05 11.43 13.84
N ALA A 154 -10.28 11.86 13.52
CA ALA A 154 -11.48 11.04 13.54
C ALA A 154 -12.15 11.06 12.16
N ALA A 155 -12.92 10.03 11.84
CA ALA A 155 -13.70 9.95 10.61
C ALA A 155 -15.11 9.40 10.90
N PRO A 156 -16.14 9.79 10.13
CA PRO A 156 -17.41 9.08 10.14
C PRO A 156 -17.17 7.64 9.69
N PHE A 157 -17.89 6.73 10.32
CA PHE A 157 -17.85 5.31 10.00
C PHE A 157 -19.28 4.79 10.00
N GLU A 158 -19.63 4.11 8.93
CA GLU A 158 -20.94 3.53 8.75
C GLU A 158 -20.79 2.08 8.29
N HIS A 159 -21.55 1.18 8.91
CA HIS A 159 -21.45 -0.25 8.69
C HIS A 159 -22.84 -0.86 8.58
N LEU A 160 -22.99 -1.84 7.70
CA LEU A 160 -24.25 -2.55 7.54
C LEU A 160 -24.51 -3.47 8.75
N VAL A 161 -25.69 -3.37 9.35
CA VAL A 161 -26.10 -4.22 10.48
C VAL A 161 -27.50 -4.81 10.24
N PRO A 162 -27.80 -6.01 10.77
CA PRO A 162 -29.12 -6.61 10.60
C PRO A 162 -30.16 -5.92 11.48
N THR A 163 -31.37 -5.75 10.95
CA THR A 163 -32.54 -5.22 11.68
C THR A 163 -33.03 -6.21 12.73
N GLU A 164 -33.90 -5.76 13.63
CA GLU A 164 -34.49 -6.61 14.67
C GLU A 164 -35.24 -7.81 14.09
N LEU A 165 -35.94 -7.64 12.96
CA LEU A 165 -36.63 -8.73 12.27
C LEU A 165 -35.66 -9.77 11.73
N MET A 166 -34.61 -9.35 11.03
CA MET A 166 -33.61 -10.27 10.49
C MET A 166 -32.88 -11.02 11.60
N ARG A 167 -32.56 -10.33 12.71
CA ARG A 167 -31.98 -10.94 13.92
C ARG A 167 -32.87 -11.99 14.57
N ALA A 168 -34.17 -11.89 14.37
CA ALA A 168 -35.16 -12.85 14.84
C ALA A 168 -35.40 -14.00 13.84
N GLY A 169 -34.70 -14.03 12.70
CA GLY A 169 -34.86 -15.02 11.64
C GLY A 169 -36.05 -14.75 10.72
N VAL A 170 -36.57 -13.52 10.71
CA VAL A 170 -37.65 -13.08 9.82
C VAL A 170 -37.08 -12.19 8.73
N ILE A 171 -37.10 -12.68 7.49
CA ILE A 171 -36.58 -11.94 6.33
C ILE A 171 -37.71 -11.29 5.54
N GLN A 172 -37.45 -10.16 4.91
CA GLN A 172 -38.41 -9.41 4.11
C GLN A 172 -37.99 -9.34 2.66
N VAL A 173 -38.87 -9.74 1.74
CA VAL A 173 -38.60 -9.67 0.29
C VAL A 173 -39.80 -9.06 -0.43
N GLN A 174 -39.52 -8.26 -1.44
CA GLN A 174 -40.54 -7.56 -2.22
C GLN A 174 -41.37 -8.54 -3.08
N ASP A 175 -42.70 -8.42 -3.03
CA ASP A 175 -43.59 -9.12 -3.95
C ASP A 175 -43.70 -8.39 -5.31
N SER A 176 -44.46 -8.93 -6.26
CA SER A 176 -44.61 -8.32 -7.60
C SER A 176 -45.31 -6.95 -7.59
N THR A 177 -45.99 -6.60 -6.49
CA THR A 177 -46.65 -5.28 -6.32
C THR A 177 -45.72 -4.23 -5.70
N GLY A 178 -44.50 -4.62 -5.35
CA GLY A 178 -43.54 -3.73 -4.73
C GLY A 178 -43.59 -3.71 -3.20
N VAL A 179 -44.43 -4.55 -2.57
CA VAL A 179 -44.62 -4.58 -1.12
C VAL A 179 -43.71 -5.62 -0.48
N TYR A 180 -42.97 -5.24 0.56
CA TYR A 180 -42.12 -6.16 1.31
C TYR A 180 -42.95 -7.12 2.17
N ARG A 181 -42.77 -8.42 1.95
CA ARG A 181 -43.43 -9.51 2.69
C ARG A 181 -42.45 -10.16 3.64
N ALA A 182 -42.88 -10.36 4.89
CA ALA A 182 -42.08 -11.01 5.92
C ALA A 182 -42.24 -12.54 5.86
N TYR A 183 -41.13 -13.26 5.95
CA TYR A 183 -41.03 -14.70 5.95
C TYR A 183 -40.23 -15.14 7.17
N ASN A 184 -40.90 -15.73 8.16
CA ASN A 184 -40.25 -16.30 9.34
C ASN A 184 -39.63 -17.65 8.99
N LEU A 185 -38.31 -17.75 8.98
CA LEU A 185 -37.59 -18.98 8.65
C LEU A 185 -37.52 -19.96 9.82
N ASN A 186 -37.98 -19.57 11.02
CA ASN A 186 -38.00 -20.44 12.19
C ASN A 186 -39.14 -21.47 12.12
N PRO A 187 -38.97 -22.64 12.76
CA PRO A 187 -40.03 -23.66 12.84
C PRO A 187 -41.20 -23.24 13.76
N VAL A 188 -41.03 -22.17 14.53
CA VAL A 188 -42.00 -21.68 15.54
C VAL A 188 -42.35 -20.21 15.29
N PRO A 189 -43.53 -19.75 15.78
CA PRO A 189 -43.89 -18.34 15.71
C PRO A 189 -42.88 -17.46 16.45
N VAL A 190 -42.58 -16.29 15.91
CA VAL A 190 -41.65 -15.31 16.50
C VAL A 190 -42.34 -13.96 16.61
N THR A 191 -42.20 -13.31 17.77
CA THR A 191 -42.78 -11.98 18.02
C THR A 191 -41.69 -10.92 18.05
N VAL A 192 -41.81 -9.90 17.20
CA VAL A 192 -40.91 -8.74 17.15
C VAL A 192 -41.77 -7.48 17.20
N ASN A 193 -41.45 -6.54 18.10
CA ASN A 193 -42.18 -5.28 18.27
C ASN A 193 -43.71 -5.45 18.39
N GLY A 194 -44.15 -6.51 19.08
CA GLY A 194 -45.56 -6.81 19.31
C GLY A 194 -46.28 -7.52 18.15
N VAL A 195 -45.63 -7.71 17.00
CA VAL A 195 -46.18 -8.44 15.84
C VAL A 195 -45.67 -9.88 15.85
N THR A 196 -46.59 -10.84 15.73
CA THR A 196 -46.24 -12.27 15.69
C THR A 196 -46.21 -12.78 14.25
N TYR A 197 -45.07 -13.30 13.83
CA TYR A 197 -44.82 -13.86 12.52
C TYR A 197 -44.89 -15.39 12.58
N GLN A 198 -45.82 -15.98 11.84
CA GLN A 198 -45.97 -17.43 11.74
C GLN A 198 -44.88 -18.04 10.83
N PRO A 199 -44.43 -19.28 11.07
CA PRO A 199 -43.47 -19.97 10.21
C PRO A 199 -43.85 -19.91 8.73
N ALA A 200 -42.92 -19.45 7.90
CA ALA A 200 -43.12 -19.32 6.45
C ALA A 200 -43.27 -20.69 5.79
N ARG A 201 -44.06 -20.71 4.71
CA ARG A 201 -44.29 -21.89 3.89
C ARG A 201 -43.74 -21.69 2.49
N CYS A 202 -43.09 -22.72 1.98
CA CYS A 202 -42.38 -22.75 0.72
C CYS A 202 -42.90 -23.88 -0.18
N GLY A 203 -42.31 -24.00 -1.38
CA GLY A 203 -42.75 -24.88 -2.46
C GLY A 203 -43.86 -24.27 -3.31
N THR A 204 -44.09 -24.86 -4.49
CA THR A 204 -45.06 -24.34 -5.48
C THR A 204 -46.49 -24.20 -4.93
N ALA A 205 -46.87 -25.03 -3.95
CA ALA A 205 -48.15 -24.97 -3.27
C ALA A 205 -48.12 -24.22 -1.92
N GLY A 206 -46.94 -23.80 -1.43
CA GLY A 206 -46.80 -23.08 -0.17
C GLY A 206 -47.23 -23.88 1.06
N ILE A 207 -46.93 -25.18 1.11
CA ILE A 207 -47.35 -26.07 2.20
C ILE A 207 -46.18 -26.64 3.01
N VAL A 208 -44.97 -26.67 2.44
CA VAL A 208 -43.80 -27.24 3.12
C VAL A 208 -43.07 -26.17 3.94
N PRO A 209 -42.40 -26.52 5.05
CA PRO A 209 -41.52 -25.59 5.76
C PRO A 209 -40.40 -25.06 4.86
N CYS A 210 -40.11 -23.76 4.95
CA CYS A 210 -39.02 -23.14 4.19
C CYS A 210 -37.62 -23.63 4.59
N ASP A 211 -37.39 -23.95 5.87
CA ASP A 211 -36.23 -24.72 6.32
C ASP A 211 -36.64 -26.19 6.55
N PRO A 212 -36.32 -27.11 5.63
CA PRO A 212 -36.69 -28.52 5.77
C PRO A 212 -35.98 -29.22 6.94
N ARG A 213 -34.91 -28.61 7.50
CA ARG A 213 -34.19 -29.15 8.67
C ARG A 213 -34.95 -28.86 9.97
N GLY A 214 -35.89 -27.90 9.95
CA GLY A 214 -36.63 -27.47 11.13
C GLY A 214 -35.76 -26.79 12.20
N ILE A 215 -34.62 -26.20 11.81
CA ILE A 215 -33.70 -25.53 12.74
C ILE A 215 -34.06 -24.05 12.84
N GLY A 216 -34.25 -23.38 11.71
CA GLY A 216 -34.48 -21.93 11.67
C GLY A 216 -33.20 -21.13 11.82
N LEU A 217 -33.30 -19.94 12.43
CA LEU A 217 -32.17 -19.03 12.66
C LEU A 217 -31.00 -19.79 13.30
N ASN A 218 -29.84 -19.73 12.66
CA ASN A 218 -28.68 -20.44 13.14
C ASN A 218 -28.23 -19.89 14.52
N PRO A 219 -27.98 -20.76 15.53
CA PRO A 219 -27.59 -20.29 16.86
C PRO A 219 -26.31 -19.45 16.89
N LEU A 220 -25.31 -19.76 16.04
CA LEU A 220 -24.07 -18.97 15.97
C LEU A 220 -24.30 -17.61 15.31
N VAL A 221 -25.14 -17.55 14.27
CA VAL A 221 -25.53 -16.29 13.62
C VAL A 221 -26.30 -15.41 14.61
N SER A 222 -27.28 -15.99 15.32
CA SER A 222 -28.04 -15.30 16.38
C SER A 222 -27.12 -14.76 17.47
N GLN A 223 -26.17 -15.58 17.95
CA GLN A 223 -25.20 -15.18 18.96
C GLN A 223 -24.27 -14.07 18.46
N LEU A 224 -23.81 -14.15 17.21
CA LEU A 224 -22.91 -13.15 16.61
C LEU A 224 -23.61 -11.80 16.50
N TRP A 225 -24.81 -11.79 15.94
CA TRP A 225 -25.59 -10.56 15.79
C TRP A 225 -26.04 -9.96 17.12
N SER A 226 -26.48 -10.77 18.08
CA SER A 226 -26.92 -10.26 19.39
C SER A 226 -25.77 -9.77 20.26
N LYS A 227 -24.62 -10.46 20.24
CA LYS A 227 -23.48 -10.14 21.10
C LYS A 227 -22.59 -9.03 20.56
N PHE A 228 -22.37 -9.01 19.25
CA PHE A 228 -21.32 -8.19 18.64
C PHE A 228 -21.83 -7.16 17.63
N MET A 229 -23.09 -7.21 17.19
CA MET A 229 -23.61 -6.22 16.24
C MET A 229 -24.54 -5.23 16.96
N PRO A 230 -24.26 -3.92 16.96
CA PRO A 230 -25.20 -2.92 17.47
C PRO A 230 -26.46 -2.86 16.59
N LEU A 231 -27.60 -2.46 17.16
CA LEU A 231 -28.81 -2.19 16.38
C LEU A 231 -28.58 -1.00 15.44
N PRO A 232 -29.28 -0.95 14.28
CA PRO A 232 -29.14 0.16 13.36
C PRO A 232 -29.58 1.48 13.99
N ASN A 233 -28.93 2.56 13.58
CA ASN A 233 -29.28 3.94 13.95
C ASN A 233 -29.33 4.88 12.73
N ASP A 234 -28.99 4.38 11.54
CA ASP A 234 -29.18 5.06 10.25
C ASP A 234 -29.99 4.17 9.30
N PRO A 235 -31.32 4.34 9.25
CA PRO A 235 -32.17 3.56 8.35
C PRO A 235 -32.01 3.97 6.87
N SER A 236 -31.31 5.07 6.57
CA SER A 236 -31.17 5.62 5.22
C SER A 236 -29.88 5.20 4.50
N TYR A 237 -29.05 4.39 5.15
CA TYR A 237 -27.78 3.93 4.59
C TYR A 237 -27.95 3.26 3.23
N SER A 238 -27.23 3.76 2.22
CA SER A 238 -27.38 3.33 0.83
C SER A 238 -26.97 1.89 0.56
N SER A 239 -26.15 1.29 1.42
CA SER A 239 -25.77 -0.13 1.29
C SER A 239 -26.76 -1.08 1.97
N GLY A 240 -27.74 -0.55 2.72
CA GLY A 240 -28.82 -1.33 3.31
C GLY A 240 -30.11 -1.26 2.50
N ASP A 241 -31.03 -2.17 2.80
CA ASP A 241 -32.32 -2.26 2.12
C ASP A 241 -33.47 -1.66 2.94
N GLN A 242 -33.18 -1.10 4.12
CA GLN A 242 -34.13 -0.52 5.08
C GLN A 242 -35.06 -1.52 5.77
N HIS A 243 -35.04 -2.80 5.39
CA HIS A 243 -35.98 -3.82 5.86
C HIS A 243 -35.25 -4.94 6.62
N ASN A 244 -34.29 -5.60 5.96
CA ASN A 244 -33.46 -6.64 6.56
C ASN A 244 -32.17 -6.07 7.15
N THR A 245 -31.62 -5.06 6.49
CA THR A 245 -30.34 -4.46 6.85
C THR A 245 -30.41 -2.94 6.78
N GLN A 246 -29.72 -2.30 7.72
CA GLN A 246 -29.69 -0.84 7.88
C GLN A 246 -28.29 -0.41 8.31
N GLY A 247 -28.02 0.89 8.27
CA GLY A 247 -26.74 1.45 8.69
C GLY A 247 -26.62 1.55 10.22
N TYR A 248 -25.39 1.29 10.68
CA TYR A 248 -24.91 1.75 11.96
C TYR A 248 -23.87 2.84 11.73
N LEU A 249 -24.26 4.10 11.94
CA LEU A 249 -23.44 5.29 11.80
C LEU A 249 -22.84 5.69 13.15
N SER A 250 -21.53 5.89 13.17
CA SER A 250 -20.78 6.36 14.34
C SER A 250 -19.51 7.09 13.88
N SER A 251 -18.62 7.40 14.82
CA SER A 251 -17.30 7.98 14.54
C SER A 251 -16.20 7.04 15.01
N VAL A 252 -15.09 6.99 14.28
CA VAL A 252 -13.92 6.16 14.60
C VAL A 252 -12.67 7.02 14.67
N LEU A 253 -11.81 6.74 15.66
CA LEU A 253 -10.50 7.39 15.78
C LEU A 253 -9.48 6.71 14.87
N LEU A 254 -8.78 7.52 14.06
CA LEU A 254 -7.72 7.11 13.13
C LEU A 254 -6.46 7.96 13.34
N PRO A 255 -5.88 7.96 14.55
CA PRO A 255 -4.76 8.84 14.89
C PRO A 255 -3.55 8.57 13.99
N GLN A 256 -2.84 9.64 13.65
CA GLN A 256 -1.53 9.62 13.02
C GLN A 256 -0.50 10.21 13.98
N LYS A 257 0.62 9.52 14.14
CA LYS A 257 1.77 9.97 14.94
C LYS A 257 3.02 9.81 14.10
N THR A 258 3.84 10.86 14.04
CA THR A 258 5.16 10.76 13.42
C THR A 258 6.24 11.19 14.38
N ASP A 259 7.39 10.52 14.31
CA ASP A 259 8.60 10.88 15.03
C ASP A 259 9.77 10.83 14.03
N SER A 260 10.45 11.95 13.87
CA SER A 260 11.59 12.13 12.98
C SER A 260 12.80 12.51 13.81
N PHE A 261 13.93 11.86 13.56
CA PHE A 261 15.21 12.18 14.19
C PHE A 261 16.29 12.28 13.11
N VAL A 262 17.11 13.31 13.21
CA VAL A 262 18.29 13.51 12.35
C VAL A 262 19.46 13.82 13.25
N ALA A 263 20.57 13.12 13.07
CA ALA A 263 21.84 13.42 13.70
C ALA A 263 22.94 13.44 12.65
N ARG A 264 23.92 14.31 12.84
CA ARG A 264 25.13 14.40 12.02
C ARG A 264 26.32 14.68 12.91
N ILE A 265 27.42 13.97 12.66
CA ILE A 265 28.73 14.23 13.23
C ILE A 265 29.69 14.54 12.09
N ASP A 266 30.51 15.58 12.28
CA ASP A 266 31.59 15.94 11.37
C ASP A 266 32.90 15.94 12.17
N HIS A 267 33.94 15.33 11.61
CA HIS A 267 35.25 15.26 12.26
C HIS A 267 36.37 15.54 11.27
N ASP A 268 37.22 16.51 11.61
CA ASP A 268 38.42 16.84 10.86
C ASP A 268 39.62 16.15 11.54
N PHE A 269 40.26 15.16 10.89
CA PHE A 269 41.48 14.50 11.42
C PHE A 269 42.77 15.29 11.09
N GLY A 270 42.64 16.57 10.77
CA GLY A 270 43.66 17.48 10.26
C GLY A 270 43.20 18.22 9.00
N ASP A 271 44.14 18.73 8.20
CA ASP A 271 43.81 19.53 7.00
C ASP A 271 43.46 18.68 5.76
N LYS A 272 43.65 17.36 5.85
CA LYS A 272 43.52 16.45 4.71
C LYS A 272 42.30 15.55 4.74
N TRP A 273 41.84 15.15 5.91
CA TRP A 273 40.83 14.11 6.06
C TRP A 273 39.62 14.69 6.81
N HIS A 274 38.48 14.69 6.12
CA HIS A 274 37.22 15.22 6.64
C HIS A 274 36.18 14.11 6.61
N LEU A 275 35.75 13.66 7.78
CA LEU A 275 34.72 12.65 7.95
C LEU A 275 33.39 13.33 8.24
N MET A 276 32.32 12.83 7.62
CA MET A 276 30.95 13.08 8.04
C MET A 276 30.23 11.76 8.23
N ALA A 277 29.36 11.69 9.23
CA ALA A 277 28.39 10.61 9.35
C ALA A 277 27.04 11.20 9.75
N SER A 278 25.98 10.79 9.08
CA SER A 278 24.62 11.18 9.41
C SER A 278 23.71 9.97 9.58
N TYR A 279 22.77 10.09 10.51
CA TYR A 279 21.74 9.10 10.77
C TYR A 279 20.38 9.80 10.79
N ARG A 280 19.42 9.20 10.11
CA ARG A 280 18.03 9.63 10.10
C ARG A 280 17.14 8.46 10.45
N TYR A 281 16.12 8.75 11.24
CA TYR A 281 15.08 7.80 11.60
C TYR A 281 13.73 8.47 11.45
N TYR A 282 12.77 7.76 10.88
CA TYR A 282 11.39 8.18 10.83
C TYR A 282 10.50 7.04 11.30
N ARG A 283 9.48 7.38 12.08
CA ARG A 283 8.41 6.46 12.47
C ARG A 283 7.09 7.12 12.18
N LEU A 284 6.25 6.46 11.39
CA LEU A 284 4.83 6.77 11.26
C LEU A 284 4.03 5.62 11.88
N ASP A 285 3.18 5.96 12.84
CA ASP A 285 2.12 5.09 13.34
C ASP A 285 0.77 5.70 12.96
N GLN A 286 0.05 5.03 12.07
CA GLN A 286 -1.29 5.41 11.65
C GLN A 286 -2.26 4.23 11.80
N LEU A 287 -3.50 4.51 12.20
CA LEU A 287 -4.60 3.55 12.08
C LEU A 287 -5.42 3.81 10.80
N ALA A 288 -5.72 2.75 10.06
CA ALA A 288 -6.55 2.79 8.85
C ALA A 288 -7.99 2.31 9.14
N ASN A 289 -8.94 2.64 8.27
CA ASN A 289 -10.35 2.23 8.39
C ASN A 289 -10.67 0.89 7.69
N THR A 290 -9.65 0.11 7.32
CA THR A 290 -9.80 -1.15 6.58
C THR A 290 -10.27 -2.32 7.44
N GLN A 291 -9.99 -2.29 8.75
CA GLN A 291 -10.58 -3.20 9.73
C GLN A 291 -10.98 -2.42 10.98
N ILE A 292 -12.29 -2.38 11.22
CA ILE A 292 -12.90 -1.70 12.36
C ILE A 292 -13.77 -2.73 13.09
N ASP A 293 -13.56 -2.86 14.38
CA ASP A 293 -14.38 -3.68 15.28
C ASP A 293 -15.48 -2.82 15.91
N ILE A 294 -16.74 -3.17 15.65
CA ILE A 294 -17.93 -2.51 16.20
C ILE A 294 -18.53 -3.26 17.38
N GLY A 295 -18.07 -4.48 17.64
CA GLY A 295 -18.67 -5.42 18.57
C GLY A 295 -17.84 -5.71 19.81
N GLY A 296 -16.56 -5.37 19.80
CA GLY A 296 -15.61 -5.69 20.85
C GLY A 296 -14.95 -7.07 20.72
N ALA A 297 -15.15 -7.75 19.58
CA ALA A 297 -14.57 -9.06 19.35
C ALA A 297 -13.03 -9.02 19.19
N LEU A 298 -12.46 -7.86 18.83
CA LEU A 298 -11.02 -7.61 18.74
C LEU A 298 -10.51 -6.72 19.89
N GLY A 299 -11.22 -6.68 21.02
CA GLY A 299 -10.84 -5.90 22.21
C GLY A 299 -11.41 -4.48 22.27
N GLY A 300 -12.42 -4.17 21.45
CA GLY A 300 -13.25 -2.97 21.58
C GLY A 300 -14.43 -3.16 22.55
N SER A 301 -15.51 -2.39 22.35
CA SER A 301 -16.78 -2.55 23.06
C SER A 301 -17.95 -2.41 22.08
N LEU A 302 -19.09 -3.03 22.39
CA LEU A 302 -20.27 -2.99 21.53
C LEU A 302 -20.72 -1.55 21.24
N GLY A 303 -20.87 -1.21 19.96
CA GLY A 303 -21.26 0.12 19.51
C GLY A 303 -20.17 1.19 19.68
N GLN A 304 -18.92 0.80 19.92
CA GLN A 304 -17.78 1.72 20.00
C GLN A 304 -16.74 1.30 18.95
N PRO A 305 -16.87 1.77 17.69
CA PRO A 305 -15.99 1.37 16.61
C PRO A 305 -14.52 1.63 16.92
N ARG A 306 -13.67 0.62 16.75
CA ARG A 306 -12.22 0.71 16.97
C ARG A 306 -11.47 0.13 15.79
N SER A 307 -10.58 0.92 15.19
CA SER A 307 -9.66 0.40 14.19
C SER A 307 -8.64 -0.55 14.80
N THR A 308 -8.39 -1.67 14.12
CA THR A 308 -7.35 -2.67 14.43
C THR A 308 -6.34 -2.81 13.30
N ALA A 309 -6.27 -1.83 12.40
CA ALA A 309 -5.48 -1.88 11.17
C ALA A 309 -4.34 -0.85 11.18
N PRO A 310 -3.22 -1.09 11.90
CA PRO A 310 -2.08 -0.20 11.86
C PRO A 310 -1.36 -0.22 10.50
N ARG A 311 -0.83 0.94 10.12
CA ARG A 311 -0.02 1.19 8.91
C ARG A 311 1.28 1.82 9.38
N GLN A 312 2.23 0.97 9.76
CA GLN A 312 3.51 1.42 10.30
C GLN A 312 4.49 1.68 9.16
N GLN A 313 5.25 2.76 9.25
CA GLN A 313 6.44 2.97 8.43
C GLN A 313 7.60 3.33 9.35
N LYS A 314 8.75 2.68 9.16
CA LYS A 314 9.93 2.87 10.02
C LYS A 314 11.23 2.92 9.22
N PRO A 315 11.35 3.80 8.21
CA PRO A 315 12.59 3.87 7.46
C PRO A 315 13.72 4.42 8.33
N SER A 316 14.94 3.98 8.02
CA SER A 316 16.16 4.49 8.65
C SER A 316 17.22 4.70 7.58
N TYR A 317 17.99 5.75 7.70
CA TYR A 317 18.95 6.13 6.67
C TYR A 317 20.25 6.57 7.31
N TYR A 318 21.35 5.95 6.88
CA TYR A 318 22.69 6.18 7.41
C TYR A 318 23.63 6.51 6.26
N VAL A 319 24.46 7.54 6.44
CA VAL A 319 25.46 7.96 5.45
C VAL A 319 26.78 8.17 6.17
N VAL A 320 27.87 7.71 5.58
CA VAL A 320 29.24 8.05 5.96
C VAL A 320 29.94 8.58 4.72
N GLY A 321 30.51 9.77 4.85
CA GLY A 321 31.34 10.39 3.82
C GLY A 321 32.76 10.63 4.33
N LEU A 322 33.76 10.39 3.49
CA LEU A 322 35.16 10.68 3.76
C LEU A 322 35.76 11.44 2.59
N VAL A 323 36.06 12.72 2.82
CA VAL A 323 36.74 13.58 1.84
C VAL A 323 38.23 13.64 2.17
N THR A 324 39.05 13.40 1.17
CA THR A 324 40.51 13.37 1.30
C THR A 324 41.19 14.31 0.31
N ASN A 325 41.96 15.26 0.82
CA ASN A 325 42.91 16.06 0.04
C ASN A 325 44.22 15.28 -0.12
N ILE A 326 44.31 14.44 -1.15
CA ILE A 326 45.47 13.58 -1.41
C ILE A 326 46.70 14.46 -1.76
N SER A 327 46.51 15.45 -2.62
CA SER A 327 47.50 16.45 -3.00
C SER A 327 46.81 17.81 -3.28
N PRO A 328 47.55 18.91 -3.49
CA PRO A 328 46.95 20.20 -3.86
C PRO A 328 46.14 20.18 -5.17
N SER A 329 46.28 19.13 -5.97
CA SER A 329 45.60 18.98 -7.26
C SER A 329 44.74 17.72 -7.36
N MET A 330 44.58 16.96 -6.27
CA MET A 330 43.82 15.71 -6.27
C MET A 330 42.99 15.57 -5.00
N THR A 331 41.68 15.44 -5.16
CA THR A 331 40.73 15.17 -4.08
C THR A 331 39.95 13.90 -4.34
N ASN A 332 39.65 13.17 -3.27
CA ASN A 332 38.81 11.98 -3.29
C ASN A 332 37.61 12.20 -2.36
N ASP A 333 36.43 11.76 -2.79
CA ASP A 333 35.17 11.86 -2.06
C ASP A 333 34.49 10.48 -2.05
N PHE A 334 34.62 9.79 -0.92
CA PHE A 334 34.06 8.46 -0.71
C PHE A 334 32.78 8.54 0.12
N HIS A 335 31.73 7.82 -0.30
CA HIS A 335 30.48 7.69 0.45
C HIS A 335 30.04 6.24 0.55
N TYR A 336 29.52 5.88 1.72
CA TYR A 336 28.70 4.72 1.94
C TYR A 336 27.35 5.16 2.49
N ASN A 337 26.26 4.62 1.96
CA ASN A 337 24.94 4.76 2.57
C ASN A 337 24.23 3.42 2.75
N TYR A 338 23.42 3.38 3.80
CA TYR A 338 22.46 2.33 4.08
C TYR A 338 21.08 2.95 4.22
N LEU A 339 20.15 2.55 3.36
CA LEU A 339 18.75 2.94 3.43
C LEU A 339 17.92 1.71 3.75
N ARG A 340 17.15 1.77 4.83
CA ARG A 340 16.13 0.78 5.13
C ARG A 340 14.76 1.37 4.82
N ASN A 341 14.03 0.76 3.91
CA ASN A 341 12.65 1.05 3.58
C ASN A 341 11.73 0.04 4.26
N PHE A 342 11.23 0.37 5.45
CA PHE A 342 10.31 -0.51 6.18
C PHE A 342 8.89 0.05 6.21
N TRP A 343 7.93 -0.73 5.73
CA TRP A 343 6.51 -0.48 5.94
C TRP A 343 5.71 -1.77 6.11
N GLU A 344 4.61 -1.69 6.85
CA GLU A 344 3.73 -2.82 7.10
C GLU A 344 2.25 -2.43 7.03
N TRP A 345 1.48 -3.28 6.35
CA TRP A 345 0.04 -3.36 6.49
C TRP A 345 -0.29 -4.48 7.45
N SER A 346 -0.71 -4.10 8.66
CA SER A 346 -1.11 -5.07 9.66
C SER A 346 -2.57 -4.89 10.05
N THR A 347 -3.16 -6.00 10.49
CA THR A 347 -4.55 -6.18 10.88
C THR A 347 -4.62 -7.33 11.88
N ALA A 348 -5.78 -7.56 12.50
CA ALA A 348 -6.02 -8.77 13.26
C ALA A 348 -6.21 -10.02 12.39
N GLN A 349 -6.11 -9.91 11.04
CA GLN A 349 -6.46 -10.95 10.07
C GLN A 349 -7.97 -11.24 10.06
N ALA A 350 -8.35 -12.50 9.88
CA ALA A 350 -9.70 -12.99 10.04
C ALA A 350 -9.75 -13.99 11.21
N PRO A 351 -9.56 -13.54 12.47
CA PRO A 351 -9.66 -14.44 13.60
C PRO A 351 -11.10 -14.94 13.69
N PRO A 352 -11.34 -16.19 14.13
CA PRO A 352 -12.70 -16.67 14.30
C PRO A 352 -13.45 -15.90 15.40
N GLN A 353 -14.72 -15.55 15.15
CA GLN A 353 -15.54 -14.76 16.07
C GLN A 353 -15.84 -15.49 17.39
N PHE A 354 -15.73 -16.82 17.39
CA PHE A 354 -15.95 -17.67 18.55
C PHE A 354 -14.83 -18.71 18.72
N PRO A 355 -14.49 -19.09 19.97
CA PRO A 355 -13.59 -20.21 20.22
C PRO A 355 -14.10 -21.51 19.61
N GLY A 356 -13.20 -22.32 19.06
CA GLY A 356 -13.52 -23.63 18.47
C GLY A 356 -13.96 -23.63 17.00
N LEU A 357 -14.17 -22.46 16.41
CA LEU A 357 -14.40 -22.35 14.96
C LEU A 357 -13.10 -22.57 14.17
N GLY A 358 -13.18 -23.31 13.07
CA GLY A 358 -12.03 -23.57 12.18
C GLY A 358 -11.61 -22.40 11.28
N GLY A 359 -12.28 -21.25 11.38
CA GLY A 359 -12.13 -20.08 10.52
C GLY A 359 -13.17 -19.01 10.86
N ALA A 360 -12.97 -17.78 10.39
CA ALA A 360 -13.93 -16.70 10.55
C ALA A 360 -15.18 -16.94 9.70
N LEU A 361 -16.34 -16.54 10.21
CA LEU A 361 -17.57 -16.50 9.45
C LEU A 361 -17.67 -15.15 8.74
N GLU A 362 -18.07 -15.14 7.47
CA GLU A 362 -18.33 -13.92 6.69
C GLU A 362 -19.75 -13.95 6.14
N ILE A 363 -20.69 -13.44 6.95
CA ILE A 363 -22.12 -13.39 6.64
C ILE A 363 -22.36 -12.25 5.65
N GLY A 364 -22.83 -12.56 4.44
CA GLY A 364 -22.88 -11.63 3.31
C GLY A 364 -21.78 -11.85 2.27
N GLY A 365 -20.85 -12.78 2.53
CA GLY A 365 -19.73 -13.10 1.64
C GLY A 365 -18.64 -12.03 1.60
N GLU A 366 -17.66 -12.19 0.70
CA GLU A 366 -16.48 -11.33 0.56
C GLU A 366 -16.85 -9.86 0.38
N SER A 367 -16.97 -9.11 1.48
CA SER A 367 -17.50 -7.75 1.46
C SER A 367 -17.10 -6.96 2.72
N ALA A 368 -16.78 -5.68 2.54
CA ALA A 368 -16.58 -4.76 3.66
C ALA A 368 -17.88 -4.49 4.46
N ASN A 369 -19.04 -4.82 3.88
CA ASN A 369 -20.37 -4.67 4.50
C ASN A 369 -20.95 -6.02 4.96
N ALA A 370 -20.13 -7.06 5.09
CA ALA A 370 -20.57 -8.32 5.67
C ALA A 370 -21.20 -8.08 7.06
N LEU A 371 -22.26 -8.81 7.41
CA LEU A 371 -23.03 -8.69 8.64
C LEU A 371 -22.30 -9.31 9.83
N ILE A 372 -21.06 -8.86 10.05
CA ILE A 372 -20.12 -9.33 11.06
C ILE A 372 -19.47 -8.15 11.79
N PRO A 373 -18.96 -8.33 13.02
CA PRO A 373 -18.55 -7.21 13.86
C PRO A 373 -17.22 -6.56 13.47
N TYR A 374 -16.45 -7.21 12.62
CA TYR A 374 -15.23 -6.66 12.04
C TYR A 374 -15.04 -7.23 10.65
N ASN A 375 -14.50 -6.40 9.76
CA ASN A 375 -14.22 -6.78 8.40
C ASN A 375 -13.21 -7.95 8.35
N VAL A 376 -13.50 -8.95 7.50
CA VAL A 376 -12.58 -10.05 7.17
C VAL A 376 -12.30 -10.15 5.67
N ASN A 377 -12.82 -9.20 4.88
CA ASN A 377 -12.61 -9.12 3.44
C ASN A 377 -11.11 -9.07 3.11
N THR A 378 -10.66 -9.98 2.27
CA THR A 378 -9.29 -10.16 1.82
C THR A 378 -8.68 -8.91 1.21
N GLN A 379 -9.43 -8.11 0.46
CA GLN A 379 -8.90 -6.88 -0.13
C GLN A 379 -8.59 -5.81 0.92
N ASN A 380 -9.25 -5.84 2.06
CA ASN A 380 -9.05 -4.87 3.14
C ASN A 380 -8.11 -5.36 4.24
N VAL A 381 -8.21 -6.63 4.63
CA VAL A 381 -7.53 -7.13 5.84
C VAL A 381 -6.30 -7.98 5.59
N ARG A 382 -5.92 -8.18 4.32
CA ARG A 382 -4.61 -8.75 3.96
C ARG A 382 -3.47 -8.02 4.66
N GLN A 383 -2.49 -8.81 5.07
CA GLN A 383 -1.23 -8.38 5.65
C GLN A 383 -0.14 -8.39 4.60
N ARG A 384 0.66 -7.33 4.60
CA ARG A 384 1.86 -7.20 3.78
C ARG A 384 2.93 -6.49 4.58
N TYR A 385 4.17 -6.88 4.41
CA TYR A 385 5.27 -6.01 4.82
C TYR A 385 6.31 -5.94 3.72
N TRP A 386 7.07 -4.86 3.79
CA TRP A 386 8.24 -4.59 2.97
C TRP A 386 9.38 -4.20 3.91
N ASP A 387 10.53 -4.81 3.72
CA ASP A 387 11.77 -4.46 4.39
C ASP A 387 12.88 -4.46 3.33
N GLY A 388 12.95 -3.34 2.60
CA GLY A 388 13.99 -3.05 1.62
C GLY A 388 15.24 -2.50 2.32
N GLN A 389 16.41 -2.94 1.89
CA GLN A 389 17.70 -2.59 2.48
C GLN A 389 18.72 -2.33 1.38
N ASP A 390 18.97 -1.05 1.13
CA ASP A 390 19.83 -0.60 0.04
C ASP A 390 21.19 -0.22 0.60
N HIS A 391 22.22 -0.85 0.05
CA HIS A 391 23.61 -0.54 0.34
C HIS A 391 24.23 0.09 -0.89
N THR A 392 24.66 1.33 -0.77
CA THR A 392 25.37 2.02 -1.87
C THR A 392 26.76 2.42 -1.40
N ILE A 393 27.75 2.14 -2.24
CA ILE A 393 29.10 2.68 -2.14
C ILE A 393 29.32 3.55 -3.36
N ARG A 394 29.85 4.76 -3.16
CA ARG A 394 30.23 5.70 -4.21
C ARG A 394 31.63 6.22 -3.92
N ASP A 395 32.44 6.32 -4.95
CA ASP A 395 33.78 6.88 -4.84
C ASP A 395 34.08 7.77 -6.05
N ASP A 396 34.41 9.02 -5.79
CA ASP A 396 34.71 10.02 -6.82
C ASP A 396 36.10 10.61 -6.61
N VAL A 397 36.81 10.84 -7.71
CA VAL A 397 38.12 11.48 -7.72
C VAL A 397 38.11 12.66 -8.67
N ASN A 398 38.58 13.81 -8.17
CA ASN A 398 38.82 14.99 -8.98
C ASN A 398 40.34 15.23 -9.08
N LEU A 399 40.86 15.32 -10.29
CA LEU A 399 42.28 15.54 -10.57
C LEU A 399 42.46 16.75 -11.48
N ILE A 400 43.17 17.75 -11.00
CA ILE A 400 43.63 18.88 -11.78
C ILE A 400 45.03 18.54 -12.32
N HIS A 401 45.16 18.51 -13.64
CA HIS A 401 46.45 18.27 -14.30
C HIS A 401 46.61 19.20 -15.51
N GLY A 402 47.53 20.15 -15.41
CA GLY A 402 47.71 21.19 -16.43
C GLY A 402 46.42 22.00 -16.64
N ASN A 403 45.90 22.00 -17.85
CA ASN A 403 44.66 22.71 -18.22
C ASN A 403 43.41 21.82 -18.16
N HIS A 404 43.51 20.64 -17.56
CA HIS A 404 42.43 19.66 -17.44
C HIS A 404 41.96 19.53 -16.00
N MET A 405 40.65 19.35 -15.85
CA MET A 405 40.02 18.92 -14.62
C MET A 405 39.31 17.60 -14.93
N PHE A 406 39.98 16.51 -14.58
CA PHE A 406 39.48 15.15 -14.74
C PHE A 406 38.61 14.78 -13.55
N GLN A 407 37.46 14.17 -13.82
CA GLN A 407 36.58 13.60 -12.83
C GLN A 407 36.30 12.16 -13.21
N PHE A 408 36.51 11.23 -12.31
CA PHE A 408 36.16 9.85 -12.55
C PHE A 408 35.76 9.20 -11.25
N GLY A 409 34.86 8.25 -11.35
CA GLY A 409 34.26 7.63 -10.18
C GLY A 409 33.26 6.58 -10.57
N GLY A 410 32.61 6.03 -9.57
CA GLY A 410 31.59 5.02 -9.76
C GLY A 410 30.81 4.76 -8.50
N SER A 411 29.72 4.04 -8.66
CA SER A 411 28.93 3.54 -7.54
C SER A 411 28.52 2.10 -7.77
N TYR A 412 28.44 1.37 -6.67
CA TYR A 412 27.84 0.06 -6.59
C TYR A 412 26.69 0.13 -5.61
N GLU A 413 25.52 -0.29 -6.04
CA GLU A 413 24.31 -0.36 -5.23
C GLU A 413 23.82 -1.81 -5.19
N LEU A 414 23.39 -2.24 -4.01
CA LEU A 414 22.85 -3.56 -3.77
C LEU A 414 21.59 -3.44 -2.94
N ASN A 415 20.45 -3.66 -3.59
CA ASN A 415 19.15 -3.60 -2.94
C ASN A 415 18.76 -5.00 -2.50
N PHE A 416 18.40 -5.13 -1.23
CA PHE A 416 17.90 -6.35 -0.63
C PHE A 416 16.45 -6.16 -0.22
N ASP A 417 15.56 -6.88 -0.90
CA ASP A 417 14.13 -6.74 -0.69
C ASP A 417 13.58 -7.96 0.01
N ILE A 418 13.00 -7.74 1.19
CA ILE A 418 12.22 -8.76 1.85
C ILE A 418 10.75 -8.36 1.76
N HIS A 419 9.97 -9.21 1.11
CA HIS A 419 8.54 -9.02 0.99
C HIS A 419 7.80 -10.24 1.54
N GLN A 420 6.69 -9.98 2.22
CA GLN A 420 5.77 -11.02 2.67
C GLN A 420 4.34 -10.63 2.39
N ARG A 421 3.53 -11.63 2.06
CA ARG A 421 2.09 -11.55 1.92
C ARG A 421 1.41 -12.74 2.58
N ASN A 422 0.23 -12.50 3.11
CA ASN A 422 -0.64 -13.55 3.62
C ASN A 422 -1.79 -13.87 2.64
N ASP A 423 -1.74 -13.42 1.39
CA ASP A 423 -2.85 -13.46 0.44
C ASP A 423 -2.40 -13.93 -0.94
N ASN A 424 -3.33 -14.47 -1.74
CA ASN A 424 -3.08 -14.89 -3.12
C ASN A 424 -3.35 -13.80 -4.18
N GLY A 425 -3.72 -12.59 -3.77
CA GLY A 425 -4.09 -11.48 -4.65
C GLY A 425 -5.48 -11.57 -5.30
N GLN A 426 -6.21 -12.67 -5.13
CA GLN A 426 -7.47 -12.98 -5.84
C GLN A 426 -8.65 -13.26 -4.90
N GLY A 427 -8.53 -12.91 -3.62
CA GLY A 427 -9.62 -13.06 -2.63
C GLY A 427 -9.49 -14.30 -1.75
N VAL A 428 -8.28 -14.78 -1.46
CA VAL A 428 -8.04 -15.76 -0.40
C VAL A 428 -6.83 -15.32 0.44
N MET A 429 -6.92 -15.49 1.75
CA MET A 429 -5.82 -15.24 2.69
C MET A 429 -5.41 -16.49 3.47
N ALA A 430 -4.32 -16.36 4.23
CA ALA A 430 -3.75 -17.38 5.09
C ALA A 430 -4.70 -17.81 6.20
N ALA A 431 -5.49 -16.86 6.74
CA ALA A 431 -6.58 -17.16 7.66
C ALA A 431 -7.77 -17.78 6.92
N ASN A 432 -8.36 -18.82 7.51
CA ASN A 432 -9.56 -19.44 6.96
C ASN A 432 -10.77 -18.54 7.13
N VAL A 433 -11.54 -18.37 6.05
CA VAL A 433 -12.82 -17.67 6.06
C VAL A 433 -13.90 -18.56 5.44
N TYR A 434 -15.07 -18.59 6.06
CA TYR A 434 -16.25 -19.31 5.59
C TYR A 434 -17.30 -18.30 5.14
N GLN A 435 -17.54 -18.24 3.84
CA GLN A 435 -18.55 -17.35 3.28
C GLN A 435 -19.94 -17.92 3.52
N ILE A 436 -20.81 -17.08 4.05
CA ILE A 436 -22.23 -17.37 4.27
C ILE A 436 -23.03 -16.38 3.41
N THR A 437 -23.20 -16.77 2.16
CA THR A 437 -23.95 -16.04 1.12
C THR A 437 -24.29 -17.00 -0.02
N THR A 438 -25.08 -16.60 -1.00
CA THR A 438 -25.27 -17.42 -2.22
C THR A 438 -23.97 -17.62 -2.97
N GLY A 439 -23.67 -18.85 -3.35
CA GLY A 439 -22.43 -19.17 -4.05
C GLY A 439 -22.48 -20.55 -4.71
N PRO A 440 -21.43 -20.91 -5.48
CA PRO A 440 -21.39 -22.11 -6.31
C PRO A 440 -21.48 -23.43 -5.50
N GLY A 441 -21.20 -23.41 -4.20
CA GLY A 441 -21.33 -24.59 -3.33
C GLY A 441 -22.76 -24.89 -2.87
N LEU A 442 -23.75 -24.07 -3.23
CA LEU A 442 -25.15 -24.25 -2.82
C LEU A 442 -26.06 -24.51 -4.03
N ALA A 443 -26.98 -25.46 -3.85
CA ALA A 443 -28.07 -25.72 -4.78
C ALA A 443 -29.41 -25.51 -4.08
N PHE A 444 -30.26 -24.67 -4.66
CA PHE A 444 -31.61 -24.40 -4.16
C PHE A 444 -32.64 -25.14 -5.02
N ALA A 445 -33.48 -25.94 -4.37
CA ALA A 445 -34.61 -26.59 -5.02
C ALA A 445 -35.88 -25.74 -4.88
N ALA A 446 -36.91 -26.03 -5.67
CA ALA A 446 -38.17 -25.27 -5.67
C ALA A 446 -38.86 -25.24 -4.29
N ASN A 447 -38.61 -26.23 -3.44
CA ASN A 447 -39.12 -26.28 -2.06
C ASN A 447 -38.42 -25.33 -1.08
N ASN A 448 -37.28 -24.73 -1.47
CA ASN A 448 -36.59 -23.71 -0.67
C ASN A 448 -37.11 -22.29 -0.93
N PHE A 449 -38.00 -22.11 -1.91
CA PHE A 449 -38.57 -20.82 -2.28
C PHE A 449 -40.03 -20.70 -1.81
N PRO A 450 -40.51 -19.50 -1.44
CA PRO A 450 -41.93 -19.22 -1.29
C PRO A 450 -42.69 -19.47 -2.61
N ILE A 451 -44.02 -19.39 -2.54
CA ILE A 451 -44.88 -19.52 -3.73
C ILE A 451 -44.39 -18.54 -4.81
N PRO A 452 -44.07 -19.00 -6.04
CA PRO A 452 -43.61 -18.11 -7.10
C PRO A 452 -44.75 -17.21 -7.59
N CYS A 453 -44.43 -15.96 -7.94
CA CYS A 453 -45.43 -15.07 -8.55
C CYS A 453 -45.78 -15.54 -9.97
N THR A 454 -47.06 -15.47 -10.32
CA THR A 454 -47.60 -15.74 -11.66
C THR A 454 -48.53 -14.62 -12.10
N THR A 455 -49.10 -14.71 -13.31
CA THR A 455 -50.13 -13.75 -13.74
C THR A 455 -51.39 -13.78 -12.87
N GLN A 456 -51.64 -14.88 -12.16
CA GLN A 456 -52.78 -15.02 -11.24
C GLN A 456 -52.41 -14.80 -9.77
N VAL A 457 -51.13 -14.99 -9.39
CA VAL A 457 -50.63 -14.83 -8.02
C VAL A 457 -49.62 -13.70 -7.99
N THR A 458 -50.05 -12.51 -7.60
CA THR A 458 -49.23 -11.29 -7.59
C THR A 458 -48.88 -10.77 -6.20
N THR A 459 -49.57 -11.24 -5.15
CA THR A 459 -49.34 -10.86 -3.75
C THR A 459 -48.94 -12.08 -2.92
N ASN A 460 -48.17 -11.86 -1.84
CA ASN A 460 -47.66 -12.94 -0.97
C ASN A 460 -46.94 -14.05 -1.74
N CYS A 461 -46.22 -13.66 -2.79
CA CYS A 461 -45.44 -14.53 -3.66
C CYS A 461 -44.04 -13.96 -3.84
N LEU A 462 -43.10 -14.82 -4.25
CA LEU A 462 -41.73 -14.43 -4.59
C LEU A 462 -41.61 -14.25 -6.11
N PRO A 463 -41.36 -13.04 -6.64
CA PRO A 463 -41.08 -12.86 -8.05
C PRO A 463 -39.68 -13.38 -8.38
N SER A 464 -39.49 -13.90 -9.60
CA SER A 464 -38.21 -14.49 -10.03
C SER A 464 -37.04 -13.51 -9.97
N SER A 465 -37.30 -12.21 -10.12
CA SER A 465 -36.31 -11.13 -9.96
C SER A 465 -35.74 -11.03 -8.54
N GLN A 466 -36.44 -11.56 -7.53
CA GLN A 466 -36.04 -11.53 -6.13
C GLN A 466 -35.45 -12.87 -5.65
N ASN A 467 -35.28 -13.86 -6.54
CA ASN A 467 -34.74 -15.17 -6.18
C ASN A 467 -33.35 -15.05 -5.53
N THR A 468 -32.44 -14.24 -6.10
CA THR A 468 -31.10 -14.04 -5.55
C THR A 468 -31.16 -13.40 -4.16
N THR A 469 -31.95 -12.33 -4.00
CA THR A 469 -32.15 -11.66 -2.70
C THR A 469 -32.66 -12.64 -1.64
N TRP A 470 -33.67 -13.44 -1.98
CA TRP A 470 -34.20 -14.48 -1.11
C TRP A 470 -33.12 -15.48 -0.70
N GLN A 471 -32.39 -16.03 -1.67
CA GLN A 471 -31.36 -17.03 -1.41
C GLN A 471 -30.24 -16.48 -0.52
N THR A 472 -29.84 -15.22 -0.70
CA THR A 472 -28.82 -14.57 0.14
C THR A 472 -29.29 -14.44 1.58
N LEU A 473 -30.44 -13.81 1.80
CA LEU A 473 -31.03 -13.63 3.14
C LEU A 473 -31.31 -14.97 3.82
N TYR A 474 -31.80 -15.96 3.07
CA TYR A 474 -32.03 -17.33 3.54
C TYR A 474 -30.73 -17.98 4.01
N THR A 475 -29.66 -17.86 3.23
CA THR A 475 -28.34 -18.43 3.56
C THR A 475 -27.74 -17.77 4.79
N GLU A 476 -27.81 -16.44 4.88
CA GLU A 476 -27.30 -15.63 5.99
C GLU A 476 -27.99 -15.98 7.32
N VAL A 477 -29.32 -15.98 7.35
CA VAL A 477 -30.10 -16.31 8.56
C VAL A 477 -29.90 -17.76 8.98
N LEU A 478 -29.86 -18.70 8.03
CA LEU A 478 -29.68 -20.11 8.32
C LEU A 478 -28.21 -20.52 8.52
N GLY A 479 -27.27 -19.59 8.37
CA GLY A 479 -25.83 -19.80 8.58
C GLY A 479 -25.24 -20.89 7.68
N ILE A 480 -25.71 -20.99 6.44
CA ILE A 480 -25.26 -22.04 5.51
C ILE A 480 -23.97 -21.58 4.82
N VAL A 481 -22.89 -22.32 5.01
CA VAL A 481 -21.60 -22.02 4.36
C VAL A 481 -21.66 -22.42 2.89
N SER A 482 -21.42 -21.47 1.99
CA SER A 482 -21.40 -21.72 0.54
C SER A 482 -20.01 -22.01 0.01
N GLN A 483 -18.98 -21.39 0.60
CA GLN A 483 -17.59 -21.55 0.14
C GLN A 483 -16.60 -21.32 1.29
N PRO A 484 -15.65 -22.26 1.53
CA PRO A 484 -14.47 -22.00 2.33
C PRO A 484 -13.37 -21.32 1.51
N GLN A 485 -12.62 -20.41 2.13
CA GLN A 485 -11.44 -19.77 1.58
C GLN A 485 -10.22 -20.15 2.43
N SER A 486 -9.23 -20.82 1.83
CA SER A 486 -8.00 -21.25 2.49
C SER A 486 -6.80 -21.13 1.56
N LEU A 487 -5.73 -20.47 2.02
CA LEU A 487 -4.45 -20.36 1.31
C LEU A 487 -3.46 -21.41 1.82
N TYR A 488 -2.83 -22.13 0.89
CA TYR A 488 -1.72 -23.03 1.17
C TYR A 488 -0.45 -22.51 0.54
N THR A 489 0.63 -22.50 1.31
CA THR A 489 1.98 -22.23 0.81
C THR A 489 2.78 -23.52 0.72
N ARG A 490 3.80 -23.54 -0.14
CA ARG A 490 4.69 -24.69 -0.34
C ARG A 490 6.12 -24.28 -0.04
N LYS A 491 6.94 -25.18 0.49
CA LYS A 491 8.35 -24.91 0.76
C LYS A 491 9.25 -25.53 -0.31
N LEU A 492 10.38 -24.88 -0.58
CA LEU A 492 11.43 -25.46 -1.42
C LEU A 492 12.23 -26.52 -0.65
N PRO A 493 12.92 -27.44 -1.36
CA PRO A 493 12.93 -27.60 -2.82
C PRO A 493 11.82 -28.52 -3.37
N ASP A 494 11.19 -29.33 -2.51
CA ASP A 494 10.27 -30.40 -2.90
C ASP A 494 8.81 -29.96 -3.10
N LEU A 495 8.53 -28.67 -2.89
CA LEU A 495 7.19 -28.09 -2.94
C LEU A 495 6.21 -28.76 -1.96
N SER A 496 6.69 -29.35 -0.86
CA SER A 496 5.83 -29.90 0.17
C SER A 496 4.94 -28.81 0.78
N LEU A 497 3.70 -29.19 1.11
CA LEU A 497 2.73 -28.27 1.70
C LEU A 497 3.21 -27.80 3.07
N GLN A 498 3.13 -26.51 3.32
CA GLN A 498 3.38 -25.92 4.63
C GLN A 498 2.11 -25.95 5.47
N THR A 499 2.27 -25.69 6.77
CA THR A 499 1.15 -25.59 7.71
C THR A 499 0.20 -24.48 7.29
N LEU A 500 -1.10 -24.71 7.39
CA LEU A 500 -2.13 -23.72 7.09
C LEU A 500 -1.91 -22.43 7.90
N GLY A 501 -2.11 -21.28 7.26
CA GLY A 501 -1.82 -19.98 7.86
C GLY A 501 -0.38 -19.48 7.67
N THR A 502 0.52 -20.29 7.11
CA THR A 502 1.90 -19.86 6.84
C THR A 502 1.93 -18.85 5.68
N PRO A 503 2.40 -17.60 5.89
CA PRO A 503 2.42 -16.59 4.84
C PRO A 503 3.46 -16.90 3.74
N ALA A 504 3.28 -16.32 2.56
CA ALA A 504 4.24 -16.36 1.48
C ALA A 504 5.28 -15.24 1.66
N PHE A 505 6.55 -15.53 1.44
CA PHE A 505 7.61 -14.53 1.50
C PHE A 505 8.67 -14.77 0.42
N ASP A 506 9.33 -13.70 0.01
CA ASP A 506 10.41 -13.68 -0.97
C ASP A 506 11.56 -12.78 -0.49
N LYS A 507 12.77 -13.14 -0.91
CA LYS A 507 13.99 -12.37 -0.66
C LYS A 507 14.68 -12.10 -1.99
N SER A 508 14.51 -10.89 -2.51
CA SER A 508 15.01 -10.48 -3.82
C SER A 508 16.25 -9.60 -3.68
N VAL A 509 17.11 -9.65 -4.70
CA VAL A 509 18.36 -8.88 -4.74
C VAL A 509 18.52 -8.21 -6.11
N ILE A 510 18.87 -6.93 -6.11
CA ILE A 510 19.07 -6.11 -7.31
C ILE A 510 20.43 -5.40 -7.22
N PRO A 511 21.47 -5.90 -7.91
CA PRO A 511 22.74 -5.21 -8.01
C PRO A 511 22.75 -4.20 -9.17
N SER A 512 23.24 -2.99 -8.88
CA SER A 512 23.40 -1.92 -9.85
C SER A 512 24.83 -1.39 -9.83
N TYR A 513 25.38 -1.14 -11.01
CA TYR A 513 26.74 -0.68 -11.24
C TYR A 513 26.72 0.60 -12.04
N ASN A 514 27.52 1.57 -11.63
CA ASN A 514 27.70 2.83 -12.34
C ASN A 514 29.18 3.19 -12.35
N ALA A 515 29.69 3.63 -13.50
CA ALA A 515 31.03 4.16 -13.65
C ALA A 515 31.00 5.34 -14.60
N TYR A 516 31.82 6.35 -14.35
CA TYR A 516 31.90 7.51 -15.21
C TYR A 516 33.32 8.08 -15.32
N PHE A 517 33.53 8.83 -16.39
CA PHE A 517 34.69 9.66 -16.63
C PHE A 517 34.25 10.98 -17.25
N GLY A 518 34.87 12.08 -16.86
CA GLY A 518 34.68 13.41 -17.43
C GLY A 518 35.98 14.20 -17.43
N ASP A 519 36.09 15.11 -18.39
CA ASP A 519 37.17 16.08 -18.48
C ASP A 519 36.59 17.46 -18.78
N THR A 520 37.00 18.46 -18.00
CA THR A 520 36.81 19.87 -18.32
C THR A 520 38.16 20.45 -18.74
N TRP A 521 38.33 20.61 -20.04
CA TRP A 521 39.57 21.07 -20.65
C TRP A 521 39.51 22.57 -20.99
N ARG A 522 40.36 23.35 -20.32
CA ARG A 522 40.60 24.75 -20.66
C ARG A 522 41.58 24.86 -21.84
N MET A 523 41.08 24.61 -23.05
CA MET A 523 41.85 24.66 -24.29
C MET A 523 42.56 26.01 -24.51
N LYS A 524 41.89 27.12 -24.17
CA LYS A 524 42.39 28.49 -24.25
C LYS A 524 41.83 29.30 -23.06
N PRO A 525 42.41 30.47 -22.72
CA PRO A 525 41.89 31.30 -21.62
C PRO A 525 40.39 31.64 -21.72
N ASN A 526 39.84 31.64 -22.93
CA ASN A 526 38.45 31.96 -23.28
C ASN A 526 37.65 30.78 -23.87
N VAL A 527 38.21 29.56 -23.90
CA VAL A 527 37.54 28.37 -24.45
C VAL A 527 37.71 27.21 -23.47
N THR A 528 36.60 26.68 -22.97
CA THR A 528 36.53 25.49 -22.14
C THR A 528 35.62 24.47 -22.81
N LEU A 529 36.08 23.24 -22.92
CA LEU A 529 35.34 22.09 -23.44
C LEU A 529 35.12 21.10 -22.31
N SER A 530 33.87 20.73 -22.05
CA SER A 530 33.54 19.66 -21.11
C SER A 530 32.95 18.46 -21.84
N TYR A 531 33.44 17.26 -21.54
CA TYR A 531 32.94 16.02 -22.13
C TYR A 531 33.08 14.88 -21.14
N GLY A 532 32.24 13.85 -21.28
CA GLY A 532 32.30 12.69 -20.42
C GLY A 532 31.51 11.49 -20.93
N MET A 533 31.64 10.39 -20.23
CA MET A 533 30.94 9.14 -20.50
C MET A 533 30.49 8.53 -19.18
N GLY A 534 29.26 8.02 -19.16
CA GLY A 534 28.70 7.28 -18.03
C GLY A 534 28.20 5.92 -18.49
N TYR A 535 28.53 4.88 -17.75
CA TYR A 535 28.09 3.52 -17.99
C TYR A 535 27.34 3.01 -16.76
N MET A 536 26.07 2.62 -16.94
CA MET A 536 25.23 2.13 -15.86
C MET A 536 24.60 0.79 -16.25
N VAL A 537 24.65 -0.17 -15.35
CA VAL A 537 24.04 -1.48 -15.51
C VAL A 537 23.25 -1.82 -14.26
N GLU A 538 21.95 -1.95 -14.41
CA GLU A 538 21.07 -2.56 -13.41
C GLU A 538 20.81 -4.01 -13.80
N MET A 539 21.13 -4.94 -12.91
CA MET A 539 20.91 -6.35 -13.16
C MET A 539 19.46 -6.73 -12.82
N PRO A 540 18.84 -7.69 -13.54
CA PRO A 540 17.49 -8.13 -13.20
C PRO A 540 17.39 -8.62 -11.74
N PRO A 541 16.26 -8.36 -11.05
CA PRO A 541 16.02 -8.91 -9.72
C PRO A 541 16.06 -10.44 -9.73
N TYR A 542 16.64 -11.03 -8.68
CA TYR A 542 16.59 -12.48 -8.47
C TYR A 542 16.30 -12.85 -7.02
N GLU A 543 15.57 -13.95 -6.82
CA GLU A 543 15.26 -14.46 -5.48
C GLU A 543 16.36 -15.42 -4.99
N ILE A 544 16.82 -15.23 -3.75
CA ILE A 544 18.03 -15.88 -3.21
C ILE A 544 17.88 -17.41 -3.12
N GLU A 545 16.68 -17.93 -2.89
CA GLU A 545 16.39 -19.36 -2.76
C GLU A 545 15.87 -19.98 -4.08
N GLY A 546 15.59 -19.16 -5.09
CA GLY A 546 15.02 -19.59 -6.37
C GLY A 546 13.51 -19.83 -6.31
N LYS A 547 12.77 -19.09 -5.47
CA LYS A 547 11.30 -19.20 -5.35
C LYS A 547 10.52 -18.62 -6.52
N GLN A 548 11.14 -17.77 -7.33
CA GLN A 548 10.51 -17.21 -8.53
C GLN A 548 10.05 -18.33 -9.47
N VAL A 549 8.85 -18.20 -10.02
CA VAL A 549 8.27 -19.17 -10.95
C VAL A 549 8.27 -18.63 -12.37
N MET A 550 8.51 -19.52 -13.33
CA MET A 550 8.39 -19.24 -14.76
C MET A 550 7.38 -20.15 -15.42
N LEU A 551 6.70 -19.61 -16.42
CA LEU A 551 5.91 -20.41 -17.37
C LEU A 551 6.85 -21.27 -18.21
N VAL A 552 6.63 -22.57 -18.23
CA VAL A 552 7.41 -23.54 -18.98
C VAL A 552 6.53 -24.42 -19.86
N ASP A 553 7.11 -24.98 -20.90
CA ASP A 553 6.46 -26.00 -21.72
C ASP A 553 6.57 -27.39 -21.07
N SER A 554 6.03 -28.41 -21.75
CA SER A 554 6.09 -29.80 -21.28
C SER A 554 7.52 -30.36 -21.16
N ALA A 555 8.51 -29.74 -21.80
CA ALA A 555 9.93 -30.10 -21.68
C ALA A 555 10.64 -29.33 -20.54
N GLY A 556 9.93 -28.48 -19.79
CA GLY A 556 10.51 -27.65 -18.75
C GLY A 556 11.33 -26.47 -19.30
N SER A 557 11.17 -26.13 -20.58
CA SER A 557 11.83 -24.98 -21.19
C SER A 557 10.99 -23.71 -20.99
N PRO A 558 11.61 -22.54 -20.76
CA PRO A 558 10.85 -21.29 -20.58
C PRO A 558 10.01 -20.98 -21.82
N VAL A 559 8.78 -20.56 -21.59
CA VAL A 559 7.87 -20.11 -22.66
C VAL A 559 8.05 -18.61 -22.84
N VAL A 560 8.57 -18.20 -23.99
CA VAL A 560 8.66 -16.80 -24.41
C VAL A 560 7.31 -16.36 -24.97
N THR A 561 6.75 -15.28 -24.43
CA THR A 561 5.40 -14.80 -24.77
C THR A 561 5.28 -14.48 -26.26
N GLU A 562 6.29 -13.83 -26.83
CA GLU A 562 6.35 -13.45 -28.25
C GLU A 562 6.30 -14.68 -29.15
N ASP A 563 7.08 -15.71 -28.83
CA ASP A 563 7.11 -16.97 -29.58
C ASP A 563 5.79 -17.72 -29.44
N TYR A 564 5.23 -17.78 -28.23
CA TYR A 564 3.92 -18.39 -27.98
C TYR A 564 2.81 -17.71 -28.80
N LEU A 565 2.78 -16.37 -28.81
CA LEU A 565 1.80 -15.59 -29.57
C LEU A 565 2.03 -15.71 -31.07
N ALA A 566 3.28 -15.75 -31.54
CA ALA A 566 3.61 -15.96 -32.94
C ALA A 566 3.16 -17.34 -33.44
N GLN A 567 3.39 -18.40 -32.64
CA GLN A 567 2.92 -19.75 -32.94
C GLN A 567 1.40 -19.83 -32.93
N ARG A 568 0.74 -19.21 -31.94
CA ARG A 568 -0.72 -19.14 -31.87
C ARG A 568 -1.32 -18.42 -33.08
N LYS A 569 -0.72 -17.29 -33.50
CA LYS A 569 -1.11 -16.57 -34.72
C LYS A 569 -0.92 -17.43 -35.96
N LYS A 570 0.23 -18.10 -36.11
CA LYS A 570 0.52 -18.97 -37.25
C LYS A 570 -0.48 -20.12 -37.37
N ALA A 571 -0.81 -20.77 -36.25
CA ALA A 571 -1.81 -21.84 -36.22
C ALA A 571 -3.21 -21.32 -36.58
N ALA A 572 -3.62 -20.18 -36.00
CA ALA A 572 -4.92 -19.57 -36.28
C ALA A 572 -5.07 -19.21 -37.77
N LEU A 573 -4.03 -18.66 -38.41
CA LEU A 573 -4.01 -18.37 -39.84
C LEU A 573 -4.09 -19.64 -40.71
N ALA A 574 -3.67 -20.78 -40.19
CA ALA A 574 -3.80 -22.08 -40.84
C ALA A 574 -5.11 -22.82 -40.46
N GLY A 575 -6.04 -22.17 -39.75
CA GLY A 575 -7.29 -22.79 -39.27
C GLY A 575 -7.07 -23.85 -38.18
N GLN A 576 -5.93 -23.81 -37.48
CA GLN A 576 -5.56 -24.75 -36.43
C GLN A 576 -5.57 -24.08 -35.04
N VAL A 577 -5.83 -24.86 -34.00
CA VAL A 577 -5.73 -24.41 -32.60
C VAL A 577 -4.35 -24.75 -32.05
N TYR A 578 -3.61 -23.74 -31.58
CA TYR A 578 -2.36 -23.94 -30.84
C TYR A 578 -2.61 -23.83 -29.34
N ASN A 579 -2.60 -24.96 -28.65
CA ASN A 579 -2.82 -25.05 -27.21
C ASN A 579 -1.82 -26.05 -26.57
N PRO A 580 -0.53 -25.68 -26.47
CA PRO A 580 0.47 -26.56 -25.87
C PRO A 580 0.18 -26.78 -24.38
N THR A 581 0.68 -27.89 -23.84
CA THR A 581 0.68 -28.07 -22.37
C THR A 581 1.68 -27.10 -21.77
N LEU A 582 1.19 -26.26 -20.85
CA LEU A 582 1.99 -25.29 -20.11
C LEU A 582 2.03 -25.69 -18.64
N GLY A 583 3.14 -25.37 -17.99
CA GLY A 583 3.33 -25.57 -16.55
C GLY A 583 4.05 -24.38 -15.91
N PHE A 584 4.20 -24.46 -14.60
CA PHE A 584 5.03 -23.52 -13.84
C PHE A 584 6.16 -24.29 -13.18
N ALA A 585 7.37 -23.78 -13.30
CA ALA A 585 8.55 -24.33 -12.62
C ALA A 585 9.28 -23.21 -11.87
N THR A 586 9.89 -23.56 -10.74
CA THR A 586 10.77 -22.64 -10.01
C THR A 586 12.00 -22.35 -10.87
N ILE A 587 12.55 -21.14 -10.76
CA ILE A 587 13.61 -20.63 -11.65
C ILE A 587 14.83 -21.56 -11.71
N ARG A 588 15.19 -22.20 -10.59
CA ARG A 588 16.30 -23.16 -10.50
C ARG A 588 16.02 -24.50 -11.17
N ASN A 589 14.76 -24.84 -11.41
CA ASN A 589 14.37 -26.07 -12.10
C ASN A 589 14.24 -25.86 -13.62
N VAL A 590 14.43 -24.63 -14.11
CA VAL A 590 14.33 -24.34 -15.55
C VAL A 590 15.70 -24.32 -16.21
N GLY A 591 15.82 -25.00 -17.35
CA GLY A 591 16.96 -24.88 -18.28
C GLY A 591 18.34 -25.09 -17.65
N GLY A 592 18.45 -25.99 -16.66
CA GLY A 592 19.73 -26.36 -16.02
C GLY A 592 20.14 -25.53 -14.80
N GLY A 593 19.28 -24.64 -14.27
CA GLY A 593 19.57 -23.90 -13.03
C GLY A 593 19.77 -22.41 -13.23
N ARG A 594 18.74 -21.71 -13.74
CA ARG A 594 18.79 -20.27 -13.96
C ARG A 594 18.83 -19.48 -12.65
N LYS A 595 19.56 -18.34 -12.70
CA LYS A 595 19.58 -17.33 -11.64
C LYS A 595 18.54 -16.21 -11.87
N TYR A 596 18.40 -15.73 -13.11
CA TYR A 596 17.54 -14.59 -13.47
C TYR A 596 16.36 -15.03 -14.33
N LEU A 597 15.22 -14.34 -14.20
CA LEU A 597 14.03 -14.52 -15.03
C LEU A 597 14.27 -14.11 -16.49
N THR A 598 14.95 -12.98 -16.67
CA THR A 598 15.29 -12.40 -17.97
C THR A 598 16.81 -12.35 -18.15
N THR A 599 17.26 -12.28 -19.39
CA THR A 599 18.65 -11.94 -19.70
C THR A 599 18.93 -10.48 -19.34
N PRO A 600 20.05 -10.15 -18.67
CA PRO A 600 20.40 -8.78 -18.33
C PRO A 600 20.45 -7.86 -19.57
N SER A 601 19.84 -6.68 -19.48
CA SER A 601 19.96 -5.62 -20.48
C SER A 601 21.03 -4.62 -20.07
N MET A 602 21.90 -4.23 -21.00
CA MET A 602 22.97 -3.25 -20.76
C MET A 602 22.63 -1.91 -21.42
N GLU A 603 22.78 -0.81 -20.70
CA GLU A 603 22.64 0.55 -21.25
C GLU A 603 23.98 1.31 -21.16
N ALA A 604 24.39 1.94 -22.26
CA ALA A 604 25.57 2.79 -22.31
C ALA A 604 25.17 4.19 -22.80
N SER A 605 25.62 5.24 -22.10
CA SER A 605 25.30 6.62 -22.48
C SER A 605 26.58 7.46 -22.63
N ALA A 606 26.80 8.01 -23.83
CA ALA A 606 27.87 8.98 -24.07
C ALA A 606 27.29 10.41 -23.96
N ARG A 607 27.98 11.32 -23.24
CA ARG A 607 27.52 12.71 -23.04
C ARG A 607 28.61 13.72 -23.40
N VAL A 608 28.39 14.50 -24.46
CA VAL A 608 29.22 15.69 -24.76
C VAL A 608 28.49 16.91 -24.23
N LEU A 609 29.08 17.62 -23.27
CA LEU A 609 28.41 18.71 -22.56
C LEU A 609 29.11 20.06 -22.80
N GLN A 610 28.54 20.81 -23.74
CA GLN A 610 28.68 22.27 -23.88
C GLN A 610 30.00 22.82 -24.46
N TRP A 611 29.84 23.68 -25.47
CA TRP A 611 30.88 24.54 -26.04
C TRP A 611 30.61 25.99 -25.58
N ARG A 612 31.51 26.60 -24.80
CA ARG A 612 31.41 28.03 -24.44
C ARG A 612 32.55 28.82 -25.07
N GLY A 613 32.27 29.44 -26.21
CA GLY A 613 33.08 30.53 -26.75
C GLY A 613 32.50 31.87 -26.30
N ILE A 614 33.30 32.73 -25.66
CA ILE A 614 32.90 34.12 -25.39
C ILE A 614 32.97 34.91 -26.70
N ARG A 615 31.94 34.78 -27.55
CA ARG A 615 31.42 35.80 -28.47
C ARG A 615 29.94 35.53 -28.67
N SER A 616 29.14 36.60 -28.69
CA SER A 616 27.69 36.56 -28.87
C SER A 616 27.26 35.67 -30.03
N SER A 617 26.72 34.51 -29.74
CA SER A 617 25.62 33.87 -30.47
C SER A 617 25.30 32.53 -29.80
N THR A 618 24.02 32.35 -29.54
CA THR A 618 23.39 31.12 -29.10
C THR A 618 23.76 29.99 -30.07
N VAL A 619 24.38 28.92 -29.58
CA VAL A 619 24.52 27.67 -30.33
C VAL A 619 23.96 26.55 -29.45
N GLU A 620 22.73 26.13 -29.75
CA GLU A 620 22.18 24.85 -29.31
C GLU A 620 22.92 23.73 -30.05
N SER A 621 23.34 22.68 -29.34
CA SER A 621 23.79 21.43 -29.95
C SER A 621 22.88 20.28 -29.54
N TRP A 622 22.19 19.72 -30.53
CA TRP A 622 21.48 18.45 -30.48
C TRP A 622 22.47 17.28 -30.59
N ALA A 623 22.30 16.27 -29.75
CA ALA A 623 22.74 14.91 -30.03
C ALA A 623 21.74 13.90 -29.45
N ARG A 624 20.76 13.49 -30.26
CA ARG A 624 20.00 12.24 -30.12
C ARG A 624 20.45 11.29 -31.23
N TYR A 625 20.91 10.09 -30.89
CA TYR A 625 20.89 8.82 -31.66
C TYR A 625 21.59 7.78 -30.75
N SER A 626 20.91 6.94 -29.96
CA SER A 626 20.00 5.80 -30.20
C SER A 626 20.71 4.44 -30.29
N ALA A 627 20.25 3.46 -29.51
CA ALA A 627 19.99 2.08 -29.95
C ALA A 627 19.16 1.33 -28.89
N ARG A 628 17.92 1.00 -29.28
CA ARG A 628 17.10 -0.07 -28.68
C ARG A 628 17.83 -1.41 -28.81
N ALA A 629 17.80 -2.21 -27.76
CA ALA A 629 17.71 -3.66 -27.86
C ALA A 629 16.97 -4.24 -26.65
N ALA A 630 15.67 -3.94 -26.56
CA ALA A 630 14.70 -4.80 -25.90
C ALA A 630 13.62 -5.10 -26.94
N ARG A 631 13.65 -6.33 -27.47
CA ARG A 631 12.47 -6.99 -28.00
C ARG A 631 12.10 -8.07 -27.01
#